data_AF-A0A8T4EPQ7-F1
#
_entry.id   AF-A0A8T4EPQ7-F1
#
_cell.length_a   1.000
_cell.length_b   1.000
_cell.length_c   1.000
_cell.angle_alpha   90.00
_cell.angle_beta   90.00
_cell.angle_gamma   90.00
#
_symmetry.space_group_name_H-M   'P 1'
#
loop_
_entity.id
_entity.type
_entity.pdbx_description
1 polymer ?
#
loop_
_entity_poly.entity_id
_entity_poly.type
_entity_poly.pdbx_seq_one_letter_code
_entity_poly.pdbx_strand_id
1 'polypeptide(L)'
;MKDQKTKIWLMTILGIAVGLGVLLTGVISYQEGNPLMSAIAIIAGAGSIIWAISYARKSSRDEKKGLPLTDERSNRVVMFAFGKAFVFSIWWLLVLGFLSENTIQFRDVSQATSTAILGMVVIAGLCWLWYRNKDLDKARI
;
A
#
# COMPACT_ATOMS: atom_id res chain seq x y z
N MET A 1 25.17 3.50 -10.40
CA MET A 1 25.07 2.70 -9.15
C MET A 1 24.87 3.55 -7.89
N LYS A 2 25.64 4.63 -7.64
CA LYS A 2 25.46 5.47 -6.43
C LYS A 2 24.03 5.99 -6.25
N ASP A 3 23.35 6.39 -7.33
CA ASP A 3 21.96 6.87 -7.28
C ASP A 3 20.91 5.81 -6.89
N GLN A 4 21.20 4.52 -7.10
CA GLN A 4 20.24 3.47 -6.72
C GLN A 4 20.25 3.23 -5.22
N LYS A 5 21.43 3.27 -4.58
CA LYS A 5 21.55 3.15 -3.12
C LYS A 5 20.79 4.25 -2.39
N THR A 6 20.97 5.50 -2.82
CA THR A 6 20.26 6.65 -2.24
C THR A 6 18.74 6.51 -2.42
N LYS A 7 18.26 6.06 -3.58
CA LYS A 7 16.82 5.81 -3.79
C LYS A 7 16.26 4.74 -2.85
N ILE A 8 16.95 3.62 -2.66
CA ILE A 8 16.50 2.54 -1.77
C ILE A 8 16.44 3.03 -0.31
N TRP A 9 17.48 3.72 0.14
CA TRP A 9 17.51 4.27 1.50
C TRP A 9 16.43 5.32 1.70
N LEU A 10 16.22 6.21 0.73
CA LEU A 10 15.17 7.23 0.78
C LEU A 10 13.78 6.59 0.85
N MET A 11 13.50 5.57 0.04
CA MET A 11 12.23 4.82 0.11
C MET A 11 12.06 4.11 1.46
N THR A 12 13.13 3.56 2.02
CA THR A 12 13.09 2.88 3.32
C THR A 12 12.80 3.86 4.45
N ILE A 13 13.50 5.00 4.47
CA ILE A 13 13.29 6.07 5.46
C ILE A 13 11.87 6.60 5.36
N LEU A 14 11.37 6.83 4.15
CA LEU A 14 10.01 7.30 3.93
C LEU A 14 8.97 6.27 4.41
N GLY A 15 9.19 4.98 4.13
CA GLY A 15 8.33 3.91 4.64
C GLY A 15 8.31 3.82 6.17
N ILE A 16 9.46 3.97 6.83
CA ILE A 16 9.56 4.02 8.30
C ILE A 16 8.86 5.26 8.85
N ALA A 17 9.06 6.42 8.23
CA ALA A 17 8.42 7.67 8.65
C ALA A 17 6.88 7.58 8.56
N VAL A 18 6.36 7.01 7.48
CA VAL A 18 4.92 6.72 7.35
C VAL A 18 4.46 5.77 8.45
N GLY A 19 5.19 4.69 8.70
CA GLY A 19 4.83 3.73 9.76
C GLY A 19 4.81 4.35 11.15
N LEU A 20 5.79 5.19 11.48
CA LEU A 20 5.80 5.94 12.73
C LEU A 20 4.65 6.93 12.83
N GLY A 21 4.30 7.63 11.74
CA GLY A 21 3.14 8.51 11.68
C GLY A 21 1.84 7.76 11.99
N VAL A 22 1.66 6.56 11.44
CA VAL A 22 0.50 5.70 11.72
C VAL A 22 0.50 5.17 13.16
N LEU A 23 1.68 4.88 13.74
CA LEU A 23 1.74 4.51 15.16
C LEU A 23 1.33 5.67 16.07
N LEU A 24 1.75 6.90 15.75
CA LEU A 24 1.38 8.10 16.50
C LEU A 24 -0.14 8.34 16.46
N THR A 25 -0.79 8.18 15.30
CA THR A 25 -2.25 8.28 15.22
C THR A 25 -2.95 7.21 16.06
N GLY A 26 -2.35 6.01 16.17
CA GLY A 26 -2.83 4.97 17.06
C GLY A 26 -2.78 5.34 18.55
N VAL A 27 -1.70 6.01 18.98
CA VAL A 27 -1.58 6.50 20.38
C VAL A 27 -2.60 7.61 20.65
N ILE A 28 -2.75 8.57 19.73
CA ILE A 28 -3.74 9.65 19.86
C ILE A 28 -5.16 9.07 19.96
N SER A 29 -5.50 8.13 19.08
CA SER A 29 -6.82 7.48 19.08
C SER A 29 -7.13 6.74 20.39
N TYR A 30 -6.10 6.17 21.04
CA TYR A 30 -6.25 5.53 22.35
C TYR A 30 -6.59 6.54 23.44
N GLN A 31 -5.91 7.70 23.43
CA GLN A 31 -6.16 8.79 24.38
C GLN A 31 -7.56 9.40 24.19
N GLU A 32 -8.07 9.41 22.97
CA GLU A 32 -9.45 9.83 22.65
C GLU A 32 -10.52 8.78 23.02
N GLY A 33 -10.13 7.62 23.56
CA GLY A 33 -11.04 6.58 23.99
C GLY A 33 -11.56 5.69 22.86
N ASN A 34 -10.87 5.63 21.72
CA ASN A 34 -11.21 4.75 20.59
C ASN A 34 -10.20 3.58 20.49
N PRO A 35 -10.36 2.52 21.32
CA PRO A 35 -9.40 1.42 21.38
C PRO A 35 -9.36 0.60 20.07
N LEU A 36 -10.47 0.53 19.34
CA LEU A 36 -10.53 -0.18 18.06
C LEU A 36 -9.62 0.49 17.02
N MET A 37 -9.76 1.82 16.84
CA MET A 37 -8.95 2.56 15.88
C MET A 37 -7.47 2.54 16.26
N SER A 38 -7.17 2.62 17.56
CA SER A 38 -5.81 2.47 18.07
C SER A 38 -5.20 1.12 17.69
N ALA A 39 -5.92 0.02 17.92
CA ALA A 39 -5.44 -1.32 17.58
C ALA A 39 -5.17 -1.48 16.08
N ILE A 40 -6.07 -0.98 15.22
CA ILE A 40 -5.90 -1.00 13.76
C ILE A 40 -4.64 -0.22 13.35
N ALA A 41 -4.48 1.00 13.88
CA ALA A 41 -3.33 1.84 13.58
C ALA A 41 -2.02 1.21 14.05
N ILE A 42 -2.00 0.58 15.24
CA ILE A 42 -0.81 -0.12 15.75
C ILE A 42 -0.41 -1.28 14.82
N ILE A 43 -1.37 -2.11 14.42
CA ILE A 43 -1.13 -3.25 13.52
C ILE A 43 -0.63 -2.76 12.16
N ALA A 44 -1.30 -1.75 11.58
CA ALA A 44 -0.91 -1.18 10.28
C ALA A 44 0.47 -0.53 10.33
N GLY A 45 0.75 0.26 11.38
CA GLY A 45 2.03 0.92 11.62
C GLY A 45 3.16 -0.09 11.77
N ALA A 46 3.01 -1.09 12.63
CA ALA A 46 4.00 -2.15 12.82
C ALA A 46 4.23 -2.94 11.52
N GLY A 47 3.15 -3.30 10.81
CA GLY A 47 3.22 -4.00 9.53
C GLY A 47 4.01 -3.23 8.47
N SER A 48 3.78 -1.92 8.37
CA SER A 48 4.50 -1.05 7.42
C SER A 48 6.01 -0.94 7.72
N ILE A 49 6.39 -0.89 9.00
CA ILE A 49 7.81 -0.85 9.41
C ILE A 49 8.49 -2.19 9.12
N ILE A 50 7.84 -3.30 9.46
CA ILE A 50 8.34 -4.65 9.15
C ILE A 50 8.53 -4.81 7.64
N TRP A 51 7.58 -4.34 6.84
CA TRP A 51 7.66 -4.35 5.38
C TRP A 51 8.83 -3.49 4.87
N ALA A 52 8.99 -2.25 5.36
CA ALA A 52 10.07 -1.35 4.95
C ALA A 52 11.46 -1.95 5.26
N ILE A 53 11.64 -2.52 6.44
CA ILE A 53 12.89 -3.19 6.83
C ILE A 53 13.14 -4.43 5.96
N SER A 54 12.11 -5.23 5.72
CA SER A 54 12.20 -6.44 4.88
C SER A 54 12.58 -6.09 3.45
N TYR A 55 11.99 -5.02 2.90
CA TYR A 55 12.31 -4.47 1.59
C TYR A 55 13.77 -4.03 1.51
N ALA A 56 14.24 -3.24 2.48
CA ALA A 56 15.63 -2.77 2.52
C ALA A 56 16.65 -3.92 2.58
N ARG A 57 16.37 -4.95 3.41
CA ARG A 57 17.21 -6.16 3.51
C ARG A 57 17.27 -6.93 2.20
N LYS A 58 16.13 -7.13 1.55
CA LYS A 58 16.07 -7.82 0.25
C LYS A 58 16.84 -7.01 -0.80
N SER A 59 16.56 -5.72 -0.91
CA SER A 59 17.19 -4.82 -1.88
C SER A 59 18.71 -4.79 -1.74
N SER A 60 19.22 -4.76 -0.51
CA SER A 60 20.67 -4.81 -0.25
C SER A 60 21.30 -6.16 -0.61
N ARG A 61 20.56 -7.26 -0.49
CA ARG A 61 21.02 -8.60 -0.88
C ARG A 61 21.08 -8.74 -2.41
N ASP A 62 20.08 -8.22 -3.10
CA ASP A 62 20.00 -8.28 -4.56
C ASP A 62 21.08 -7.42 -5.22
N GLU A 63 21.38 -6.25 -4.63
CA GLU A 63 22.49 -5.40 -5.09
C GLU A 63 23.86 -6.09 -4.96
N LYS A 64 24.11 -6.79 -3.84
CA LYS A 64 25.36 -7.56 -3.65
C LYS A 64 25.52 -8.69 -4.67
N LYS A 65 24.42 -9.18 -5.24
CA LYS A 65 24.42 -10.25 -6.27
C LYS A 65 24.51 -9.70 -7.69
N GLY A 66 24.53 -8.38 -7.88
CA GLY A 66 24.52 -7.76 -9.21
C GLY A 66 23.20 -7.98 -9.96
N LEU A 67 22.12 -8.34 -9.27
CA LEU A 67 20.81 -8.50 -9.89
C LEU A 67 20.21 -7.12 -10.17
N PRO A 68 19.55 -6.91 -11.32
CA PRO A 68 18.83 -5.68 -11.57
C PRO A 68 17.70 -5.51 -10.54
N LEU A 69 17.60 -4.33 -9.95
CA LEU A 69 16.58 -3.98 -8.96
C LEU A 69 15.14 -4.12 -9.49
N THR A 70 14.97 -3.95 -10.79
CA THR A 70 13.70 -4.06 -11.50
C THR A 70 13.86 -5.03 -12.65
N ASP A 71 13.26 -6.21 -12.52
CA ASP A 71 13.06 -7.12 -13.64
C ASP A 71 12.03 -6.50 -14.61
N GLU A 72 12.34 -6.44 -15.90
CA GLU A 72 11.44 -5.96 -16.94
C GLU A 72 10.08 -6.66 -16.90
N ARG A 73 10.08 -7.95 -16.55
CA ARG A 73 8.85 -8.73 -16.41
C ARG A 73 8.01 -8.20 -15.26
N SER A 74 8.62 -7.99 -14.08
CA SER A 74 7.94 -7.42 -12.92
C SER A 74 7.36 -6.05 -13.23
N ASN A 75 8.05 -5.23 -14.03
CA ASN A 75 7.58 -3.89 -14.37
C ASN A 75 6.31 -3.92 -15.23
N ARG A 76 6.21 -4.88 -16.16
CA ARG A 76 4.98 -5.11 -16.94
C ARG A 76 3.82 -5.54 -16.05
N VAL A 77 4.03 -6.49 -15.14
CA VAL A 77 2.98 -6.94 -14.21
C VAL A 77 2.44 -5.77 -13.39
N VAL A 78 3.36 -4.96 -12.86
CA VAL A 78 3.04 -3.78 -12.06
C VAL A 78 2.23 -2.77 -12.90
N MET A 79 2.67 -2.43 -14.12
CA MET A 79 1.92 -1.52 -14.99
C MET A 79 0.50 -2.01 -15.29
N PHE A 80 0.32 -3.29 -15.64
CA PHE A 80 -1.03 -3.82 -15.92
C PHE A 80 -1.90 -3.86 -14.67
N ALA A 81 -1.34 -4.26 -13.52
CA ALA A 81 -2.05 -4.29 -12.26
C ALA A 81 -2.52 -2.87 -11.86
N PHE A 82 -1.64 -1.87 -11.96
CA PHE A 82 -1.99 -0.48 -11.65
C PHE A 82 -2.99 0.11 -12.65
N GLY A 83 -2.87 -0.21 -13.95
CA GLY A 83 -3.85 0.22 -14.96
C GLY A 83 -5.25 -0.31 -14.66
N LYS A 84 -5.38 -1.59 -14.28
CA LYS A 84 -6.66 -2.17 -13.87
C LYS A 84 -7.15 -1.61 -12.54
N ALA A 85 -6.26 -1.50 -11.55
CA ALA A 85 -6.60 -0.95 -10.25
C ALA A 85 -7.16 0.48 -10.38
N PHE A 86 -6.57 1.31 -11.24
CA PHE A 86 -7.05 2.66 -11.51
C PHE A 86 -8.50 2.68 -12.03
N VAL A 87 -8.82 1.83 -13.00
CA VAL A 87 -10.19 1.71 -13.53
C VAL A 87 -11.16 1.27 -12.43
N PHE A 88 -10.81 0.25 -11.65
CA PHE A 88 -11.65 -0.19 -10.53
C PHE A 88 -11.81 0.87 -9.44
N SER A 89 -10.77 1.68 -9.18
CA SER A 89 -10.82 2.80 -8.24
C SER A 89 -11.81 3.89 -8.67
N ILE A 90 -11.94 4.15 -9.98
CA ILE A 90 -12.96 5.08 -10.50
C ILE A 90 -14.37 4.52 -10.23
N TRP A 91 -14.59 3.24 -10.50
CA TRP A 91 -15.87 2.59 -10.19
C TRP A 91 -16.17 2.60 -8.70
N TRP A 92 -15.16 2.39 -7.86
CA TRP A 92 -15.28 2.46 -6.41
C TRP A 92 -15.72 3.85 -5.93
N LEU A 93 -15.15 4.92 -6.49
CA LEU A 93 -15.58 6.29 -6.19
C LEU A 93 -17.04 6.55 -6.58
N LEU A 94 -17.47 6.07 -7.75
CA LEU A 94 -18.87 6.16 -8.18
C LEU A 94 -19.81 5.44 -7.21
N VAL A 95 -19.45 4.21 -6.82
CA VAL A 95 -20.22 3.42 -5.85
C VAL A 95 -20.31 4.14 -4.50
N LEU A 96 -19.20 4.70 -4.01
CA LEU A 96 -19.21 5.50 -2.78
C LEU A 96 -20.11 6.74 -2.91
N GLY A 97 -20.11 7.40 -4.06
CA GLY A 97 -21.01 8.52 -4.34
C GLY A 97 -22.48 8.14 -4.23
N PHE A 98 -22.89 7.04 -4.88
CA PHE A 98 -24.27 6.55 -4.80
C PHE A 98 -24.67 6.06 -3.39
N LEU A 99 -23.75 5.43 -2.66
CA LEU A 99 -24.00 4.95 -1.30
C LEU A 99 -24.02 6.09 -0.27
N SER A 100 -23.40 7.24 -0.60
CA SER A 100 -23.35 8.41 0.28
C SER A 100 -24.73 8.98 0.60
N GLU A 101 -25.69 8.84 -0.31
CA GLU A 101 -27.03 9.41 -0.12
C GLU A 101 -27.94 8.52 0.74
N ASN A 102 -27.83 7.19 0.58
CA ASN A 102 -28.82 6.25 1.12
C ASN A 102 -28.33 5.34 2.26
N THR A 103 -27.02 5.09 2.37
CA THR A 103 -26.50 4.03 3.26
C THR A 103 -25.41 4.50 4.19
N ILE A 104 -24.49 5.34 3.70
CA ILE A 104 -23.33 5.80 4.46
C ILE A 104 -23.37 7.32 4.51
N GLN A 105 -23.84 7.88 5.62
CA GLN A 105 -23.78 9.33 5.83
C GLN A 105 -22.35 9.71 6.25
N PHE A 106 -21.57 10.23 5.32
CA PHE A 106 -20.28 10.82 5.64
C PHE A 106 -20.49 12.13 6.38
N ARG A 107 -20.01 12.21 7.63
CA ARG A 107 -20.17 13.43 8.45
C ARG A 107 -19.27 14.56 7.93
N ASP A 108 -18.11 14.19 7.38
CA ASP A 108 -17.09 15.11 6.90
C ASP A 108 -16.46 14.63 5.59
N VAL A 109 -16.05 15.58 4.74
CA VAL A 109 -15.31 15.32 3.49
C VAL A 109 -14.03 14.52 3.76
N SER A 110 -13.42 14.71 4.94
CA SER A 110 -12.26 13.95 5.39
C SER A 110 -12.55 12.46 5.48
N GLN A 111 -13.68 12.05 6.08
CA GLN A 111 -14.06 10.64 6.21
C GLN A 111 -14.36 9.99 4.86
N ALA A 112 -15.06 10.70 3.97
CA ALA A 112 -15.33 10.23 2.62
C ALA A 112 -14.02 10.00 1.85
N THR A 113 -13.10 10.96 1.93
CA THR A 113 -11.80 10.89 1.26
C THR A 113 -10.94 9.76 1.82
N SER A 114 -10.87 9.61 3.14
CA SER A 114 -10.12 8.50 3.77
C SER A 114 -10.69 7.14 3.37
N THR A 115 -12.01 6.99 3.35
CA THR A 115 -12.68 5.73 2.94
C THR A 115 -12.42 5.42 1.46
N ALA A 116 -12.47 6.44 0.61
CA ALA A 116 -12.12 6.32 -0.80
C ALA A 116 -10.69 5.81 -0.99
N ILE A 117 -9.71 6.46 -0.35
CA ILE A 117 -8.29 6.07 -0.43
C ILE A 117 -8.09 4.64 0.08
N LEU A 118 -8.72 4.28 1.19
CA LEU A 118 -8.60 2.94 1.78
C LEU A 118 -9.13 1.86 0.80
N GLY A 119 -10.28 2.10 0.19
CA GLY A 119 -10.80 1.19 -0.84
C GLY A 119 -9.90 1.09 -2.08
N MET A 120 -9.29 2.20 -2.52
CA MET A 120 -8.31 2.17 -3.62
C MET A 120 -7.08 1.32 -3.28
N VAL A 121 -6.59 1.40 -2.05
CA VAL A 121 -5.45 0.58 -1.58
C VAL A 121 -5.81 -0.90 -1.60
N VAL A 122 -7.01 -1.26 -1.14
CA VAL A 122 -7.50 -2.66 -1.15
C VAL A 122 -7.63 -3.17 -2.59
N ILE A 123 -8.24 -2.39 -3.48
CA ILE A 123 -8.40 -2.73 -4.91
C ILE A 123 -7.04 -2.93 -5.57
N ALA A 124 -6.09 -2.02 -5.34
CA ALA A 124 -4.74 -2.13 -5.88
C ALA A 124 -4.02 -3.38 -5.37
N GLY A 125 -4.14 -3.69 -4.07
CA GLY A 125 -3.59 -4.90 -3.47
C GLY A 125 -4.19 -6.18 -4.07
N LEU A 126 -5.51 -6.23 -4.25
CA LEU A 126 -6.19 -7.37 -4.87
C LEU A 126 -5.81 -7.54 -6.33
N CYS A 127 -5.75 -6.46 -7.11
CA CYS A 127 -5.31 -6.50 -8.50
C CYS A 127 -3.86 -7.02 -8.59
N TRP A 128 -2.97 -6.52 -7.74
CA TRP A 128 -1.59 -6.97 -7.71
C TRP A 128 -1.46 -8.45 -7.36
N LEU A 129 -2.18 -8.94 -6.34
CA LEU A 129 -2.20 -10.36 -5.96
C LEU A 129 -2.72 -11.24 -7.09
N TRP A 130 -3.79 -10.83 -7.77
CA TRP A 130 -4.36 -11.58 -8.88
C TRP A 130 -3.38 -11.72 -10.05
N TYR A 131 -2.75 -10.61 -10.46
CA TYR A 131 -1.75 -10.62 -11.54
C TYR A 131 -0.49 -11.41 -11.17
N ARG A 132 -0.02 -11.28 -9.92
CA ARG A 132 1.12 -12.03 -9.41
C ARG A 132 0.91 -13.54 -9.52
N ASN A 133 -0.28 -14.03 -9.15
CA ASN A 133 -0.58 -15.47 -9.23
C ASN A 133 -0.66 -15.95 -10.69
N LYS A 134 -1.28 -15.16 -11.57
CA LYS A 134 -1.45 -15.52 -12.98
C LYS A 134 -0.13 -15.60 -13.76
N ASP A 135 0.84 -14.75 -13.43
CA ASP A 135 2.17 -14.79 -14.06
C ASP A 135 3.02 -15.98 -13.60
N LEU A 136 2.84 -16.45 -12.37
CA LEU A 136 3.50 -17.66 -11.86
C LEU A 136 3.04 -18.91 -12.61
N ASP A 137 1.76 -18.99 -12.99
CA ASP A 137 1.22 -20.13 -13.74
C ASP A 137 1.77 -20.18 -15.17
N LYS A 138 1.93 -19.03 -15.83
CA LYS A 138 2.56 -18.96 -17.16
C LYS A 138 4.05 -19.26 -17.18
N ALA A 139 4.74 -19.19 -16.04
CA ALA A 139 6.16 -19.51 -15.93
C ALA A 139 6.43 -20.99 -15.61
N ARG A 140 5.39 -21.78 -15.30
CA ARG A 140 5.48 -23.22 -15.02
C ARG A 140 5.24 -24.11 -16.25
N ILE A 141 4.79 -23.51 -17.35
CA ILE A 141 4.58 -24.18 -18.65
C ILE A 141 5.78 -23.85 -19.54
#